data_AF-A0A1H1JP46-F1
#
_entry.id   AF-A0A1H1JP46-F1
#
_cell.length_a   1.000
_cell.length_b   1.000
_cell.length_c   1.000
_cell.angle_alpha   90.00
_cell.angle_beta   90.00
_cell.angle_gamma   90.00
#
_symmetry.space_group_name_H-M   'P 1'
#
loop_
_entity.id
_entity.type
_entity.pdbx_description
1 polymer ?
#
loop_
_entity_poly.entity_id
_entity_poly.type
_entity_poly.pdbx_seq_one_letter_code
_entity_poly.pdbx_strand_id
1 'polypeptide(L)'
;MQAKQRTSRQSPWGTSVGMSFHVDVRRSKPLVVAALATAVFATGSVSADENGRNGNGGGNKWAASWATSIQAAYVLPTTPQGASVPGYDPQPDLSFPLPGATTNGAVNQTFRMIIKPDLWGGKIRVRFSNVFGTRPVTFSHAAVALQSYQANLVSGTNVSLSFNGNQSVTIPAGQQIFSDPVDLPFVSQGDPHALAGRNLAVSFAVDGASGPASYHATAFTTSYISAPNSGDQVLAEDDTAYPYSTTSYFFVSELDVLAPRDTLVVVAFGDSITDGTFSTLNGNDRWANVMSRQLHNQLGDRVSVVDEGIGGNGVVAQLAGQPATQRVNRDVISLSGVNLVVWMEGINDLGNAQLTPPPIIAGYRQVVAALRKADIAVIGATLTPSFVPNGQVPANSPLAAAAGAAFAASYGSAQVDGYRKTLDKFILSGGLFNATSDFAAVTTDPSTGTLYPQFVPNSEGSAGDYLHPNRAGYQAMGVAAANSVTGLLRNGH
;
A
#
# COMPACT_ATOMS: atom_id res chain seq x y z
N MET A 1 -15.92 -16.35 74.56
CA MET A 1 -15.70 -15.39 75.65
C MET A 1 -15.55 -14.00 75.00
N GLN A 2 -16.64 -13.26 74.75
CA GLN A 2 -17.31 -12.28 75.63
C GLN A 2 -16.43 -11.16 76.19
N ALA A 3 -16.67 -9.92 75.75
CA ALA A 3 -17.02 -8.73 76.57
C ALA A 3 -17.21 -7.51 75.62
N LYS A 4 -18.44 -7.06 75.32
CA LYS A 4 -19.27 -6.03 76.02
C LYS A 4 -18.61 -4.63 76.06
N GLN A 5 -19.05 -3.69 75.21
CA GLN A 5 -20.15 -2.72 75.39
C GLN A 5 -19.91 -1.64 76.45
N ARG A 6 -19.99 -0.36 76.03
CA ARG A 6 -20.72 0.70 76.74
C ARG A 6 -21.06 1.88 75.83
N THR A 7 -22.28 2.38 76.01
CA THR A 7 -23.00 3.46 75.31
C THR A 7 -23.29 4.62 76.27
N SER A 8 -23.38 5.87 75.79
CA SER A 8 -24.21 6.96 76.36
C SER A 8 -24.30 8.14 75.37
N ARG A 9 -25.46 8.41 74.73
CA ARG A 9 -26.58 9.35 75.08
C ARG A 9 -26.29 10.85 74.80
N GLN A 10 -26.92 11.42 73.76
CA GLN A 10 -28.02 12.45 73.72
C GLN A 10 -27.54 13.92 73.82
N SER A 11 -27.46 14.73 72.72
CA SER A 11 -28.46 15.66 72.09
C SER A 11 -28.84 16.89 72.95
N PRO A 12 -29.29 18.11 72.46
CA PRO A 12 -29.96 18.44 71.18
C PRO A 12 -29.76 19.90 70.59
N TRP A 13 -30.47 20.21 69.49
CA TRP A 13 -30.80 21.52 68.83
C TRP A 13 -29.71 22.16 67.91
N GLY A 14 -29.98 22.63 66.69
CA GLY A 14 -31.21 22.74 65.91
C GLY A 14 -30.99 23.26 64.46
N THR A 15 -31.93 22.89 63.59
CA THR A 15 -32.47 23.57 62.39
C THR A 15 -31.60 23.95 61.16
N SER A 16 -31.89 23.21 60.08
CA SER A 16 -32.29 23.68 58.71
C SER A 16 -31.34 24.55 57.89
N VAL A 17 -30.88 24.05 56.73
CA VAL A 17 -31.43 24.33 55.37
C VAL A 17 -30.98 23.21 54.43
N GLY A 18 -31.92 22.63 53.69
CA GLY A 18 -31.65 21.64 52.64
C GLY A 18 -31.25 22.30 51.31
N MET A 19 -30.21 21.76 50.68
CA MET A 19 -29.94 21.98 49.25
C MET A 19 -29.57 20.62 48.64
N SER A 20 -30.49 20.07 47.85
CA SER A 20 -30.25 18.91 47.01
C SER A 20 -29.36 19.29 45.84
N PHE A 21 -28.18 18.69 45.73
CA PHE A 21 -27.42 18.67 44.48
C PHE A 21 -27.67 17.33 43.78
N HIS A 22 -28.46 17.38 42.71
CA HIS A 22 -28.48 16.34 41.68
C HIS A 22 -27.16 16.40 40.90
N VAL A 23 -26.38 15.31 40.91
CA VAL A 23 -25.24 15.14 40.00
C VAL A 23 -25.78 14.49 38.72
N ASP A 24 -26.00 15.30 37.70
CA ASP A 24 -26.37 14.90 36.35
C ASP A 24 -25.12 14.36 35.63
N VAL A 25 -24.93 13.04 35.59
CA VAL A 25 -23.84 12.41 34.83
C VAL A 25 -24.24 12.39 33.35
N ARG A 26 -23.97 13.49 32.64
CA ARG A 26 -24.07 13.52 31.18
C ARG A 26 -22.84 12.85 30.56
N ARG A 27 -23.10 11.73 29.88
CA ARG A 27 -22.18 11.12 28.91
C ARG A 27 -21.82 12.15 27.83
N SER A 28 -20.58 12.61 27.80
CA SER A 28 -20.02 13.33 26.67
C SER A 28 -19.74 12.34 25.54
N LYS A 29 -20.42 12.51 24.41
CA LYS A 29 -20.06 11.88 23.14
C LYS A 29 -18.82 12.60 22.58
N PRO A 30 -17.80 11.91 22.05
CA PRO A 30 -16.73 12.58 21.33
C PRO A 30 -17.30 13.14 20.01
N LEU A 31 -17.18 14.46 19.83
CA LEU A 31 -17.43 15.14 18.56
C LEU A 31 -16.33 14.73 17.57
N VAL A 32 -16.68 13.90 16.59
CA VAL A 32 -15.90 13.75 15.36
C VAL A 32 -16.14 15.01 14.55
N VAL A 33 -15.15 15.90 14.52
CA VAL A 33 -15.16 17.06 13.61
C VAL A 33 -14.89 16.54 12.21
N ALA A 34 -15.96 16.37 11.43
CA ALA A 34 -15.87 16.17 9.99
C ALA A 34 -15.35 17.47 9.37
N ALA A 35 -14.09 17.50 8.99
CA ALA A 35 -13.57 18.56 8.13
C ALA A 35 -14.16 18.37 6.74
N LEU A 36 -15.23 19.10 6.42
CA LEU A 36 -15.68 19.29 5.04
C LEU A 36 -14.61 20.11 4.31
N ALA A 37 -13.69 19.43 3.63
CA ALA A 37 -12.86 20.04 2.61
C ALA A 37 -13.67 20.11 1.32
N THR A 38 -14.15 21.31 0.99
CA THR A 38 -14.75 21.60 -0.32
C THR A 38 -13.65 21.48 -1.37
N ALA A 39 -13.58 20.34 -2.06
CA ALA A 39 -12.69 20.15 -3.20
C ALA A 39 -13.16 21.05 -4.34
N VAL A 40 -12.50 22.19 -4.52
CA VAL A 40 -12.57 22.94 -5.77
C VAL A 40 -11.80 22.12 -6.79
N PHE A 41 -12.52 21.50 -7.72
CA PHE A 41 -11.93 20.89 -8.91
C PHE A 41 -11.29 22.00 -9.74
N ALA A 42 -10.02 22.28 -9.49
CA ALA A 42 -9.18 22.94 -10.47
C ALA A 42 -8.98 21.91 -11.59
N THR A 43 -9.73 22.06 -12.68
CA THR A 43 -9.42 21.45 -13.98
C THR A 43 -8.17 22.11 -14.53
N GLY A 44 -7.05 21.91 -13.86
CA GLY A 44 -5.73 22.12 -14.43
C GLY A 44 -5.48 20.90 -15.30
N SER A 45 -5.62 21.07 -16.61
CA SER A 45 -5.10 20.14 -17.60
C SER A 45 -3.59 20.00 -17.38
N VAL A 46 -3.21 19.04 -16.53
CA VAL A 46 -1.89 18.42 -16.63
C VAL A 46 -1.88 17.85 -18.03
N SER A 47 -1.03 18.40 -18.90
CA SER A 47 -0.66 17.71 -20.11
C SER A 47 -0.03 16.42 -19.63
N ALA A 48 -0.84 15.36 -19.54
CA ALA A 48 -0.30 14.03 -19.62
C ALA A 48 0.56 14.05 -20.88
N ASP A 49 1.81 13.66 -20.76
CA ASP A 49 2.58 13.26 -21.94
C ASP A 49 1.77 12.14 -22.60
N GLU A 50 0.89 12.50 -23.53
CA GLU A 50 0.20 11.55 -24.41
C GLU A 50 1.23 10.72 -25.21
N ASN A 51 2.49 11.18 -25.25
CA ASN A 51 3.67 10.46 -25.74
C ASN A 51 4.15 9.28 -24.85
N GLY A 52 3.62 9.12 -23.63
CA GLY A 52 4.04 8.03 -22.74
C GLY A 52 3.44 6.65 -23.10
N ARG A 53 2.22 6.64 -23.65
CA ARG A 53 1.56 5.40 -24.13
C ARG A 53 1.91 5.07 -25.57
N ASN A 54 2.07 6.09 -26.40
CA ASN A 54 2.47 5.95 -27.80
C ASN A 54 3.92 6.39 -27.95
N GLY A 55 4.82 5.41 -27.83
CA GLY A 55 6.26 5.58 -27.96
C GLY A 55 6.68 6.37 -29.20
N ASN A 56 7.87 6.94 -29.08
CA ASN A 56 8.58 7.75 -30.05
C ASN A 56 8.89 6.98 -31.35
N GLY A 57 7.89 6.67 -32.21
CA GLY A 57 8.06 6.09 -33.56
C GLY A 57 8.88 4.79 -33.69
N GLY A 58 9.38 4.22 -32.61
CA GLY A 58 10.40 3.17 -32.57
C GLY A 58 9.93 1.91 -31.84
N GLY A 59 10.81 0.90 -31.80
CA GLY A 59 10.54 -0.44 -31.26
C GLY A 59 10.39 -0.56 -29.74
N ASN A 60 10.38 0.55 -28.99
CA ASN A 60 10.39 0.56 -27.52
C ASN A 60 9.21 1.38 -26.94
N LYS A 61 8.87 1.11 -25.67
CA LYS A 61 7.94 1.88 -24.85
C LYS A 61 8.48 2.05 -23.42
N TRP A 62 7.95 3.02 -22.68
CA TRP A 62 8.11 3.05 -21.23
C TRP A 62 7.23 1.98 -20.60
N ALA A 63 7.81 1.19 -19.70
CA ALA A 63 7.13 0.15 -18.96
C ALA A 63 7.38 0.36 -17.45
N ALA A 64 6.31 0.46 -16.68
CA ALA A 64 6.40 0.46 -15.23
C ALA A 64 7.08 -0.83 -14.76
N SER A 65 8.24 -0.71 -14.11
CA SER A 65 9.04 -1.82 -13.57
C SER A 65 8.88 -1.95 -12.06
N TRP A 66 8.53 -0.86 -11.40
CA TRP A 66 8.12 -0.85 -10.01
C TRP A 66 7.11 0.27 -9.83
N ALA A 67 6.11 0.07 -8.98
CA ALA A 67 5.15 1.10 -8.63
C ALA A 67 4.61 0.87 -7.21
N THR A 68 3.98 1.89 -6.64
CA THR A 68 3.28 1.80 -5.37
C THR A 68 2.20 2.88 -5.28
N SER A 69 1.09 2.53 -4.65
CA SER A 69 -0.03 3.45 -4.47
C SER A 69 0.21 4.39 -3.30
N ILE A 70 0.46 5.66 -3.60
CA ILE A 70 0.42 6.71 -2.57
C ILE A 70 -1.03 6.80 -2.06
N GLN A 71 -1.22 6.62 -0.75
CA GLN A 71 -2.56 6.46 -0.16
C GLN A 71 -3.04 7.69 0.61
N ALA A 72 -2.13 8.48 1.17
CA ALA A 72 -2.46 9.63 2.00
C ALA A 72 -1.24 10.55 2.21
N ALA A 73 -1.47 11.62 2.97
CA ALA A 73 -0.39 12.38 3.61
C ALA A 73 -0.05 11.72 4.96
N TYR A 74 1.24 11.59 5.26
CA TYR A 74 1.71 10.95 6.48
C TYR A 74 1.40 11.80 7.70
N VAL A 75 0.85 11.14 8.70
CA VAL A 75 0.65 11.68 10.04
C VAL A 75 1.15 10.63 11.02
N LEU A 76 1.74 11.08 12.13
CA LEU A 76 2.09 10.15 13.21
C LEU A 76 0.82 9.48 13.72
N PRO A 77 0.81 8.16 13.95
CA PRO A 77 -0.32 7.49 14.57
C PRO A 77 -0.68 8.14 15.91
N THR A 78 -1.97 8.20 16.21
CA THR A 78 -2.49 8.74 17.47
C THR A 78 -2.40 7.74 18.63
N THR A 79 -2.08 6.48 18.34
CA THR A 79 -1.78 5.43 19.31
C THR A 79 -0.27 5.26 19.45
N PRO A 80 0.27 5.05 20.66
CA PRO A 80 1.70 4.81 20.85
C PRO A 80 2.16 3.61 19.99
N GLN A 81 3.08 3.85 19.06
CA GLN A 81 3.84 2.79 18.41
C GLN A 81 4.71 2.13 19.48
N GLY A 82 4.28 0.96 19.94
CA GLY A 82 4.96 0.24 21.04
C GLY A 82 4.88 -1.28 20.93
N ALA A 83 4.01 -1.82 20.09
CA ALA A 83 4.08 -3.21 19.68
C ALA A 83 4.01 -3.24 18.17
N SER A 84 5.17 -3.33 17.50
CA SER A 84 5.21 -3.88 16.15
C SER A 84 4.39 -5.16 16.19
N VAL A 85 3.30 -5.24 15.43
CA VAL A 85 2.52 -6.47 15.34
C VAL A 85 3.24 -7.31 14.29
N PRO A 86 3.95 -8.39 14.68
CA PRO A 86 4.81 -9.11 13.75
C PRO A 86 4.00 -9.58 12.54
N GLY A 87 4.53 -9.28 11.35
CA GLY A 87 3.89 -9.59 10.07
C GLY A 87 2.71 -8.68 9.65
N TYR A 88 2.13 -7.87 10.53
CA TYR A 88 1.01 -6.98 10.16
C TYR A 88 1.48 -5.59 9.73
N ASP A 89 2.27 -4.93 10.58
CA ASP A 89 2.92 -3.64 10.28
C ASP A 89 4.24 -3.53 11.06
N PRO A 90 5.39 -3.74 10.39
CA PRO A 90 6.71 -3.66 11.02
C PRO A 90 7.24 -2.22 11.14
N GLN A 91 6.41 -1.18 10.94
CA GLN A 91 6.84 0.20 10.89
C GLN A 91 7.54 0.67 12.17
N PRO A 92 8.80 1.16 12.11
CA PRO A 92 9.47 1.80 13.23
C PRO A 92 8.79 3.09 13.69
N ASP A 93 9.09 3.53 14.91
CA ASP A 93 8.67 4.83 15.40
C ASP A 93 9.33 5.95 14.56
N LEU A 94 8.52 6.63 13.74
CA LEU A 94 8.98 7.73 12.90
C LEU A 94 8.94 9.10 13.59
N SER A 95 8.65 9.18 14.90
CA SER A 95 8.69 10.45 15.63
C SER A 95 10.11 11.05 15.68
N PHE A 96 11.15 10.24 15.55
CA PHE A 96 12.56 10.69 15.47
C PHE A 96 12.94 11.27 14.09
N PRO A 97 12.71 10.58 12.96
CA PRO A 97 13.00 11.14 11.64
C PRO A 97 11.97 12.16 11.15
N LEU A 98 10.75 12.18 11.69
CA LEU A 98 9.65 13.08 11.30
C LEU A 98 8.92 13.67 12.52
N PRO A 99 9.62 14.43 13.39
CA PRO A 99 9.04 14.96 14.64
C PRO A 99 7.88 15.93 14.41
N GLY A 100 7.83 16.56 13.24
CA GLY A 100 6.77 17.47 12.82
C GLY A 100 5.86 16.90 11.73
N ALA A 101 5.64 15.58 11.68
CA ALA A 101 4.94 14.90 10.58
C ALA A 101 3.63 15.59 10.12
N THR A 102 2.81 16.07 11.06
CA THR A 102 1.51 16.71 10.78
C THR A 102 1.60 18.17 10.35
N THR A 103 2.74 18.82 10.53
CA THR A 103 2.93 20.26 10.25
C THR A 103 4.02 20.49 9.21
N ASN A 104 5.27 20.17 9.55
CA ASN A 104 6.44 20.42 8.73
C ASN A 104 6.86 19.21 7.88
N GLY A 105 6.46 18.00 8.27
CA GLY A 105 6.89 16.77 7.62
C GLY A 105 8.40 16.57 7.72
N ALA A 106 9.03 16.29 6.57
CA ALA A 106 10.47 16.28 6.42
C ALA A 106 11.02 17.71 6.43
N VAL A 107 12.19 17.91 7.04
CA VAL A 107 12.85 19.22 7.07
C VAL A 107 14.33 19.07 6.75
N ASN A 108 14.77 19.57 5.59
CA ASN A 108 16.18 19.62 5.18
C ASN A 108 16.90 18.27 5.39
N GLN A 109 16.34 17.19 4.85
CA GLN A 109 16.81 15.83 5.09
C GLN A 109 16.64 14.96 3.85
N THR A 110 17.35 13.85 3.81
CA THR A 110 17.41 12.94 2.67
C THR A 110 16.67 11.63 2.95
N PHE A 111 15.95 11.16 1.95
CA PHE A 111 15.28 9.87 1.94
C PHE A 111 16.02 8.94 1.00
N ARG A 112 16.05 7.65 1.33
CA ARG A 112 16.58 6.57 0.48
C ARG A 112 15.56 5.44 0.45
N MET A 113 14.72 5.46 -0.58
CA MET A 113 13.67 4.47 -0.81
C MET A 113 14.26 3.28 -1.56
N ILE A 114 14.26 2.11 -0.93
CA ILE A 114 14.75 0.87 -1.52
C ILE A 114 13.60 0.23 -2.28
N ILE A 115 13.73 0.13 -3.59
CA ILE A 115 12.74 -0.50 -4.46
C ILE A 115 13.33 -1.74 -5.13
N LYS A 116 12.47 -2.64 -5.58
CA LYS A 116 12.86 -3.81 -6.37
C LYS A 116 12.23 -3.71 -7.76
N PRO A 117 12.97 -3.23 -8.77
CA PRO A 117 12.51 -3.28 -10.15
C PRO A 117 12.21 -4.72 -10.55
N ASP A 118 11.08 -4.96 -11.20
CA ASP A 118 10.72 -6.25 -11.78
C ASP A 118 11.51 -6.50 -13.08
N LEU A 119 11.70 -5.43 -13.86
CA LEU A 119 12.57 -5.37 -15.03
C LEU A 119 13.75 -4.43 -14.81
N TRP A 120 14.90 -4.79 -15.39
CA TRP A 120 16.05 -3.91 -15.53
C TRP A 120 16.21 -3.48 -16.98
N GLY A 121 16.59 -2.21 -17.17
CA GLY A 121 16.83 -1.64 -18.49
C GLY A 121 17.95 -0.60 -18.42
N GLY A 122 18.64 -0.41 -19.54
CA GLY A 122 19.76 0.54 -19.63
C GLY A 122 19.34 2.01 -19.52
N LYS A 123 18.04 2.32 -19.64
CA LYS A 123 17.49 3.68 -19.50
C LYS A 123 16.23 3.66 -18.65
N ILE A 124 16.15 4.54 -17.66
CA ILE A 124 15.06 4.62 -16.69
C ILE A 124 14.55 6.05 -16.50
N ARG A 125 13.40 6.20 -15.83
CA ARG A 125 12.95 7.45 -15.20
C ARG A 125 12.16 7.13 -13.94
N VAL A 126 12.14 8.05 -12.97
CA VAL A 126 11.47 7.86 -11.67
C VAL A 126 10.34 8.87 -11.52
N ARG A 127 9.15 8.42 -11.11
CA ARG A 127 8.02 9.30 -10.77
C ARG A 127 8.04 9.64 -9.29
N PHE A 128 8.13 10.93 -9.03
CA PHE A 128 7.96 11.51 -7.71
C PHE A 128 6.54 12.06 -7.54
N SER A 129 6.02 12.06 -6.32
CA SER A 129 4.62 12.32 -6.03
C SER A 129 4.41 13.17 -4.77
N ASN A 130 3.66 14.26 -4.94
CA ASN A 130 3.16 15.11 -3.87
C ASN A 130 1.61 15.18 -3.88
N VAL A 131 0.95 14.09 -4.31
CA VAL A 131 -0.50 14.05 -4.61
C VAL A 131 -1.40 14.28 -3.41
N PHE A 132 -0.92 13.98 -2.20
CA PHE A 132 -1.63 14.28 -0.95
C PHE A 132 -0.93 15.37 -0.14
N GLY A 133 0.12 15.98 -0.66
CA GLY A 133 0.79 17.09 0.00
C GLY A 133 -0.11 18.30 0.14
N THR A 134 0.10 19.07 1.20
CA THR A 134 -0.66 20.30 1.48
C THR A 134 0.06 21.57 1.05
N ARG A 135 1.31 21.45 0.58
CA ARG A 135 2.15 22.55 0.07
C ARG A 135 3.16 22.00 -0.97
N PRO A 136 3.81 22.86 -1.77
CA PRO A 136 4.89 22.43 -2.65
C PRO A 136 6.05 21.79 -1.85
N VAL A 137 6.66 20.75 -2.42
CA VAL A 137 7.87 20.12 -1.88
C VAL A 137 9.01 20.29 -2.87
N THR A 138 10.19 20.66 -2.39
CA THR A 138 11.40 20.79 -3.22
C THR A 138 12.33 19.63 -2.97
N PHE A 139 12.79 18.98 -4.03
CA PHE A 139 13.93 18.08 -3.99
C PHE A 139 15.12 18.78 -4.62
N SER A 140 16.14 19.09 -3.81
CA SER A 140 17.34 19.79 -4.28
C SER A 140 18.26 18.89 -5.09
N HIS A 141 18.18 17.58 -4.85
CA HIS A 141 18.95 16.55 -5.52
C HIS A 141 18.22 15.21 -5.43
N ALA A 142 18.27 14.41 -6.49
CA ALA A 142 17.88 13.02 -6.48
C ALA A 142 18.87 12.16 -7.27
N ALA A 143 19.03 10.90 -6.89
CA ALA A 143 19.87 9.93 -7.59
C ALA A 143 19.31 8.51 -7.41
N VAL A 144 19.75 7.62 -8.29
CA VAL A 144 19.56 6.18 -8.14
C VAL A 144 20.90 5.48 -8.03
N ALA A 145 20.93 4.35 -7.31
CA ALA A 145 22.12 3.51 -7.19
C ALA A 145 21.74 2.07 -6.91
N LEU A 146 22.62 1.13 -7.25
CA LEU A 146 22.41 -0.28 -6.92
C LEU A 146 22.60 -0.45 -5.40
N GLN A 147 21.61 -1.05 -4.73
CA GLN A 147 21.75 -1.34 -3.30
C GLN A 147 22.79 -2.45 -3.09
N SER A 148 23.67 -2.24 -2.13
CA SER A 148 24.56 -3.29 -1.61
C SER A 148 23.83 -4.07 -0.52
N TYR A 149 23.64 -3.46 0.65
CA TYR A 149 22.86 -3.98 1.78
C TYR A 149 22.48 -2.82 2.70
N GLN A 150 21.39 -2.94 3.44
CA GLN A 150 20.87 -1.84 4.27
C GLN A 150 20.79 -0.51 3.50
N ALA A 151 21.25 0.61 4.05
CA ALA A 151 21.35 1.86 3.31
C ALA A 151 22.57 1.91 2.38
N ASN A 152 23.52 0.99 2.48
CA ASN A 152 24.77 1.01 1.70
C ASN A 152 24.53 0.79 0.20
N LEU A 153 25.28 1.51 -0.62
CA LEU A 153 25.24 1.47 -2.08
C LEU A 153 26.44 0.71 -2.63
N VAL A 154 26.29 0.14 -3.83
CA VAL A 154 27.45 -0.38 -4.57
C VAL A 154 28.24 0.80 -5.12
N SER A 155 29.52 0.89 -4.76
CA SER A 155 30.36 2.02 -5.14
C SER A 155 30.43 2.19 -6.66
N GLY A 156 30.35 3.45 -7.11
CA GLY A 156 30.39 3.80 -8.53
C GLY A 156 29.10 3.54 -9.31
N THR A 157 27.99 3.20 -8.63
CA THR A 157 26.68 3.01 -9.28
C THR A 157 25.72 4.19 -9.10
N ASN A 158 26.14 5.24 -8.39
CA ASN A 158 25.37 6.47 -8.26
C ASN A 158 25.16 7.15 -9.62
N VAL A 159 23.90 7.41 -9.94
CA VAL A 159 23.46 8.12 -11.15
C VAL A 159 22.47 9.21 -10.72
N SER A 160 22.88 10.48 -10.83
CA SER A 160 22.01 11.62 -10.52
C SER A 160 20.85 11.72 -11.50
N LEU A 161 19.68 12.08 -10.98
CA LEU A 161 18.49 12.38 -11.75
C LEU A 161 18.41 13.90 -12.01
N SER A 162 17.81 14.26 -13.14
CA SER A 162 17.48 15.65 -13.47
C SER A 162 15.99 15.82 -13.76
N PHE A 163 15.54 17.06 -13.80
CA PHE A 163 14.16 17.47 -14.07
C PHE A 163 14.19 18.65 -15.03
N ASN A 164 13.82 18.40 -16.28
CA ASN A 164 13.95 19.37 -17.37
C ASN A 164 15.38 19.97 -17.43
N GLY A 165 16.39 19.12 -17.29
CA GLY A 165 17.82 19.48 -17.28
C GLY A 165 18.36 20.07 -15.96
N ASN A 166 17.50 20.28 -14.95
CA ASN A 166 17.92 20.83 -13.66
C ASN A 166 18.09 19.72 -12.60
N GLN A 167 19.02 19.90 -11.67
CA GLN A 167 19.21 18.96 -10.55
C GLN A 167 18.09 19.03 -9.50
N SER A 168 17.48 20.21 -9.36
CA SER A 168 16.42 20.49 -8.38
C SER A 168 15.05 20.58 -9.05
N VAL A 169 14.02 20.19 -8.31
CA VAL A 169 12.62 20.29 -8.72
C VAL A 169 11.74 20.68 -7.55
N THR A 170 10.74 21.54 -7.79
CA THR A 170 9.64 21.80 -6.85
C THR A 170 8.36 21.18 -7.40
N ILE A 171 7.77 20.25 -6.65
CA ILE A 171 6.54 19.57 -7.00
C ILE A 171 5.38 20.25 -6.25
N PRO A 172 4.44 20.90 -6.96
CA PRO A 172 3.27 21.51 -6.31
C PRO A 172 2.43 20.48 -5.55
N ALA A 173 1.65 20.96 -4.58
CA ALA A 173 0.65 20.14 -3.89
C ALA A 173 -0.32 19.51 -4.91
N GLY A 174 -0.63 18.22 -4.75
CA GLY A 174 -1.53 17.50 -5.63
C GLY A 174 -0.91 17.01 -6.94
N GLN A 175 0.39 17.22 -7.16
CA GLN A 175 1.06 16.92 -8.44
C GLN A 175 2.05 15.75 -8.36
N GLN A 176 2.43 15.25 -9.52
CA GLN A 176 3.48 14.26 -9.73
C GLN A 176 4.40 14.73 -10.86
N ILE A 177 5.63 14.24 -10.87
CA ILE A 177 6.59 14.52 -11.95
C ILE A 177 7.50 13.32 -12.18
N PHE A 178 7.80 13.03 -13.43
CA PHE A 178 8.90 12.13 -13.77
C PHE A 178 10.21 12.90 -13.80
N SER A 179 11.30 12.25 -13.37
CA SER A 179 12.64 12.68 -13.75
C SER A 179 12.81 12.62 -15.27
N ASP A 180 13.79 13.35 -15.78
CA ASP A 180 14.29 13.12 -17.12
C ASP A 180 14.78 11.66 -17.26
N PRO A 181 14.72 11.08 -18.47
CA PRO A 181 15.31 9.78 -18.75
C PRO A 181 16.81 9.77 -18.50
N VAL A 182 17.31 8.79 -17.75
CA VAL A 182 18.74 8.63 -17.46
C VAL A 182 19.23 7.25 -17.85
N ASP A 183 20.46 7.17 -18.33
CA ASP A 183 21.12 5.90 -18.62
C ASP A 183 21.72 5.29 -17.34
N LEU A 184 21.69 3.97 -17.22
CA LEU A 184 22.29 3.20 -16.14
C LEU A 184 23.53 2.45 -16.67
N PRO A 185 24.75 3.01 -16.54
CA PRO A 185 25.95 2.39 -17.10
C PRO A 185 26.21 0.98 -16.57
N PHE A 186 25.91 0.74 -15.28
CA PHE A 186 26.08 -0.56 -14.64
C PHE A 186 25.08 -1.63 -15.12
N VAL A 187 24.01 -1.25 -15.82
CA VAL A 187 23.10 -2.18 -16.50
C VAL A 187 23.63 -2.45 -17.91
N SER A 188 23.93 -1.39 -18.66
CA SER A 188 24.33 -1.48 -20.08
C SER A 188 25.69 -2.15 -20.31
N GLN A 189 26.55 -2.24 -19.29
CA GLN A 189 27.86 -2.89 -19.37
C GLN A 189 27.90 -4.30 -18.74
N GLY A 190 26.79 -4.77 -18.16
CA GLY A 190 26.70 -6.06 -17.49
C GLY A 190 25.72 -7.04 -18.15
N ASP A 191 25.66 -8.26 -17.62
CA ASP A 191 24.57 -9.19 -17.89
C ASP A 191 23.30 -8.70 -17.15
N PRO A 192 22.21 -8.32 -17.83
CA PRO A 192 20.97 -7.90 -17.17
C PRO A 192 20.41 -8.95 -16.22
N HIS A 193 20.66 -10.25 -16.48
CA HIS A 193 20.25 -11.33 -15.57
C HIS A 193 21.01 -11.30 -14.25
N ALA A 194 22.21 -10.72 -14.19
CA ALA A 194 22.94 -10.52 -12.93
C ALA A 194 22.28 -9.49 -12.01
N LEU A 195 21.37 -8.67 -12.54
CA LEU A 195 20.57 -7.72 -11.78
C LEU A 195 19.19 -8.25 -11.40
N ALA A 196 18.78 -9.39 -11.93
CA ALA A 196 17.52 -10.02 -11.58
C ALA A 196 17.40 -10.19 -10.06
N GLY A 197 16.34 -9.63 -9.49
CA GLY A 197 16.09 -9.67 -8.05
C GLY A 197 16.96 -8.73 -7.19
N ARG A 198 17.82 -7.90 -7.77
CA ARG A 198 18.53 -6.83 -7.04
C ARG A 198 17.59 -5.66 -6.74
N ASN A 199 17.96 -4.88 -5.73
CA ASN A 199 17.24 -3.69 -5.33
C ASN A 199 17.95 -2.43 -5.83
N LEU A 200 17.17 -1.40 -6.13
CA LEU A 200 17.62 -0.07 -6.48
C LEU A 200 17.31 0.88 -5.33
N ALA A 201 18.28 1.69 -4.92
CA ALA A 201 18.06 2.79 -4.00
C ALA A 201 17.68 4.04 -4.79
N VAL A 202 16.53 4.64 -4.49
CA VAL A 202 16.12 5.97 -4.97
C VAL A 202 16.34 6.95 -3.82
N SER A 203 17.36 7.80 -3.93
CA SER A 203 17.71 8.77 -2.91
C SER A 203 17.32 10.18 -3.35
N PHE A 204 16.74 10.98 -2.45
CA PHE A 204 16.36 12.37 -2.73
C PHE A 204 16.42 13.25 -1.47
N ALA A 205 16.93 14.48 -1.63
CA ALA A 205 17.09 15.45 -0.55
C ALA A 205 15.92 16.44 -0.57
N VAL A 206 15.13 16.47 0.50
CA VAL A 206 14.09 17.48 0.72
C VAL A 206 14.75 18.79 1.15
N ASP A 207 14.48 19.86 0.41
CA ASP A 207 14.89 21.22 0.74
C ASP A 207 13.72 22.00 1.35
N GLY A 208 13.94 22.56 2.54
CA GLY A 208 12.91 23.15 3.36
C GLY A 208 11.99 22.13 4.02
N ALA A 209 10.79 22.59 4.40
CA ALA A 209 9.76 21.77 5.02
C ALA A 209 8.76 21.25 3.99
N SER A 210 8.58 19.94 3.89
CA SER A 210 7.66 19.33 2.91
C SER A 210 6.18 19.55 3.25
N GLY A 211 5.86 19.80 4.52
CA GLY A 211 4.52 19.50 5.07
C GLY A 211 4.29 17.98 5.16
N PRO A 212 3.11 17.53 5.61
CA PRO A 212 2.76 16.11 5.66
C PRO A 212 3.11 15.38 4.36
N ALA A 213 3.98 14.37 4.46
CA ALA A 213 4.60 13.73 3.31
C ALA A 213 3.61 12.82 2.58
N SER A 214 3.50 12.92 1.26
CA SER A 214 2.76 11.93 0.47
C SER A 214 3.43 10.57 0.63
N TYR A 215 2.68 9.55 1.06
CA TYR A 215 3.25 8.24 1.36
C TYR A 215 2.32 7.06 1.03
N HIS A 216 2.95 5.91 0.91
CA HIS A 216 2.36 4.59 0.95
C HIS A 216 2.77 3.91 2.27
N ALA A 217 1.82 3.38 3.03
CA ALA A 217 2.05 3.00 4.42
C ALA A 217 2.86 1.71 4.58
N THR A 218 2.46 0.66 3.86
CA THR A 218 2.87 -0.72 4.11
C THR A 218 3.73 -1.28 2.97
N ALA A 219 4.93 -0.71 2.82
CA ALA A 219 5.86 -1.09 1.76
C ALA A 219 6.47 -2.49 1.93
N PHE A 220 6.36 -3.11 3.10
CA PHE A 220 7.06 -4.36 3.52
C PHE A 220 8.51 -4.44 3.03
N THR A 221 9.17 -3.28 2.94
CA THR A 221 10.53 -3.10 2.44
C THR A 221 11.18 -2.03 3.29
N THR A 222 12.34 -2.32 3.86
CA THR A 222 13.10 -1.40 4.69
C THR A 222 13.81 -0.37 3.81
N SER A 223 13.39 0.88 3.99
CA SER A 223 13.99 2.08 3.43
C SER A 223 14.55 2.97 4.54
N TYR A 224 15.25 4.04 4.17
CA TYR A 224 16.06 4.79 5.12
C TYR A 224 15.85 6.31 5.02
N ILE A 225 16.05 7.00 6.15
CA ILE A 225 15.86 8.44 6.28
C ILE A 225 17.04 9.00 7.07
N SER A 226 17.63 10.08 6.58
CA SER A 226 18.65 10.83 7.31
C SER A 226 18.01 11.65 8.44
N ALA A 227 18.83 12.21 9.33
CA ALA A 227 18.31 13.06 10.39
C ALA A 227 17.71 14.38 9.86
N PRO A 228 16.67 14.92 10.51
CA PRO A 228 16.20 16.27 10.21
C PRO A 228 17.35 17.29 10.24
N ASN A 229 17.38 18.17 9.25
CA ASN A 229 18.45 19.17 9.06
C ASN A 229 19.84 18.62 8.75
N SER A 230 19.98 17.35 8.35
CA SER A 230 21.26 16.80 7.87
C SER A 230 21.66 17.26 6.47
N GLY A 231 20.74 17.91 5.74
CA GLY A 231 20.94 18.33 4.36
C GLY A 231 20.97 17.18 3.35
N ASP A 232 21.61 17.44 2.21
CA ASP A 232 21.79 16.50 1.11
C ASP A 232 22.81 15.41 1.46
N GLN A 233 22.33 14.16 1.48
CA GLN A 233 23.11 12.94 1.68
C GLN A 233 22.92 11.96 0.52
N VAL A 234 22.38 12.42 -0.62
CA VAL A 234 21.89 11.59 -1.73
C VAL A 234 22.95 10.62 -2.25
N LEU A 235 24.19 11.08 -2.37
CA LEU A 235 25.32 10.30 -2.90
C LEU A 235 26.13 9.55 -1.83
N ALA A 236 25.74 9.61 -0.55
CA ALA A 236 26.45 8.91 0.52
C ALA A 236 26.39 7.39 0.27
N GLU A 237 27.53 6.75 0.03
CA GLU A 237 27.56 5.31 -0.31
C GLU A 237 27.43 4.42 0.92
N ASP A 238 27.75 4.93 2.11
CA ASP A 238 27.58 4.23 3.38
C ASP A 238 26.24 4.54 4.06
N ASP A 239 25.95 3.80 5.13
CA ASP A 239 24.72 3.94 5.93
C ASP A 239 24.80 4.96 7.06
N THR A 240 25.95 5.60 7.30
CA THR A 240 26.16 6.48 8.46
C THR A 240 25.26 7.71 8.41
N ALA A 241 24.95 8.19 7.20
CA ALA A 241 24.03 9.30 6.95
C ALA A 241 22.56 8.95 7.24
N TYR A 242 22.22 7.67 7.44
CA TYR A 242 20.86 7.15 7.48
C TYR A 242 20.56 6.38 8.79
N PRO A 243 20.53 7.07 9.94
CA PRO A 243 20.31 6.42 11.23
C PRO A 243 18.88 5.90 11.44
N TYR A 244 17.93 6.28 10.59
CA TYR A 244 16.52 5.90 10.72
C TYR A 244 16.08 4.99 9.57
N SER A 245 15.23 4.02 9.91
CA SER A 245 14.58 3.14 8.93
C SER A 245 13.07 3.37 8.90
N THR A 246 12.44 2.98 7.79
CA THR A 246 11.00 3.00 7.56
C THR A 246 10.62 1.80 6.71
N THR A 247 9.40 1.31 6.87
CA THR A 247 8.76 0.33 6.02
C THR A 247 7.60 0.94 5.24
N SER A 248 7.67 2.25 4.99
CA SER A 248 6.80 3.03 4.10
C SER A 248 7.59 3.58 2.92
N TYR A 249 6.91 3.83 1.79
CA TYR A 249 7.47 4.60 0.68
C TYR A 249 6.99 6.05 0.75
N PHE A 250 7.93 7.00 0.69
CA PHE A 250 7.64 8.43 0.69
C PHE A 250 7.97 9.03 -0.67
N PHE A 251 7.08 9.88 -1.17
CA PHE A 251 7.26 10.72 -2.35
C PHE A 251 7.65 10.06 -3.68
N VAL A 252 7.81 8.73 -3.75
CA VAL A 252 8.15 7.99 -4.97
C VAL A 252 7.03 7.01 -5.26
N SER A 253 6.52 7.00 -6.49
CA SER A 253 5.36 6.18 -6.88
C SER A 253 5.57 5.28 -8.09
N GLU A 254 6.61 5.48 -8.90
CA GLU A 254 6.87 4.65 -10.07
C GLU A 254 8.34 4.70 -10.49
N LEU A 255 8.84 3.60 -11.03
CA LEU A 255 10.08 3.50 -11.80
C LEU A 255 9.73 2.90 -13.15
N ASP A 256 10.06 3.62 -14.21
CA ASP A 256 9.93 3.12 -15.58
C ASP A 256 11.27 2.65 -16.12
N VAL A 257 11.23 1.59 -16.91
CA VAL A 257 12.33 1.16 -17.80
C VAL A 257 11.91 1.37 -19.25
N LEU A 258 12.85 1.77 -20.11
CA LEU A 258 12.62 1.76 -21.55
C LEU A 258 12.77 0.32 -22.05
N ALA A 259 11.65 -0.31 -22.42
CA ALA A 259 11.58 -1.73 -22.78
C ALA A 259 11.09 -1.92 -24.23
N PRO A 260 11.27 -3.12 -24.82
CA PRO A 260 10.65 -3.47 -26.10
C PRO A 260 9.15 -3.22 -26.08
N ARG A 261 8.60 -2.77 -27.21
CA ARG A 261 7.19 -2.34 -27.32
C ARG A 261 6.18 -3.44 -26.95
N ASP A 262 6.54 -4.70 -27.16
CA ASP A 262 5.74 -5.88 -26.87
C ASP A 262 5.85 -6.37 -25.41
N THR A 263 6.58 -5.66 -24.54
CA THR A 263 6.65 -5.96 -23.10
C THR A 263 5.26 -5.83 -22.46
N LEU A 264 4.77 -6.88 -21.82
CA LEU A 264 3.51 -6.88 -21.08
C LEU A 264 3.69 -6.21 -19.71
N VAL A 265 2.89 -5.19 -19.38
CA VAL A 265 2.87 -4.62 -18.02
C VAL A 265 1.57 -5.02 -17.32
N VAL A 266 1.71 -5.77 -16.22
CA VAL A 266 0.61 -6.30 -15.40
C VAL A 266 0.59 -5.59 -14.05
N VAL A 267 -0.56 -5.03 -13.68
CA VAL A 267 -0.75 -4.37 -12.39
C VAL A 267 -1.53 -5.29 -11.46
N ALA A 268 -0.98 -5.59 -10.29
CA ALA A 268 -1.72 -6.12 -9.16
C ALA A 268 -2.42 -4.96 -8.44
N PHE A 269 -3.75 -4.90 -8.49
CA PHE A 269 -4.53 -3.81 -7.89
C PHE A 269 -5.39 -4.37 -6.76
N GLY A 270 -5.45 -3.70 -5.61
CA GLY A 270 -6.30 -4.18 -4.52
C GLY A 270 -6.06 -3.59 -3.13
N ASP A 271 -6.43 -4.37 -2.12
CA ASP A 271 -6.36 -3.99 -0.71
C ASP A 271 -5.11 -4.54 0.02
N SER A 272 -5.16 -4.72 1.34
CA SER A 272 -4.07 -5.22 2.20
C SER A 272 -3.54 -6.59 1.82
N ILE A 273 -4.38 -7.45 1.25
CA ILE A 273 -3.97 -8.77 0.81
C ILE A 273 -3.14 -8.64 -0.48
N THR A 274 -3.43 -7.65 -1.32
CA THR A 274 -2.59 -7.28 -2.47
C THR A 274 -1.32 -6.58 -2.03
N ASP A 275 -1.45 -5.60 -1.15
CA ASP A 275 -0.33 -4.83 -0.60
C ASP A 275 0.68 -5.69 0.16
N GLY A 276 0.22 -6.82 0.71
CA GLY A 276 1.09 -7.90 1.19
C GLY A 276 1.17 -8.06 2.70
N THR A 277 0.11 -7.78 3.46
CA THR A 277 0.07 -8.07 4.91
C THR A 277 0.46 -9.52 5.19
N PHE A 278 1.37 -9.77 6.14
CA PHE A 278 2.04 -11.06 6.42
C PHE A 278 2.96 -11.62 5.33
N SER A 279 3.36 -10.79 4.36
CA SER A 279 4.59 -11.03 3.62
C SER A 279 5.81 -10.88 4.53
N THR A 280 6.91 -11.52 4.17
CA THR A 280 8.16 -11.38 4.92
C THR A 280 8.71 -9.98 4.66
N LEU A 281 9.06 -9.21 5.71
CA LEU A 281 9.74 -7.93 5.55
C LEU A 281 11.02 -8.11 4.71
N ASN A 282 11.14 -7.35 3.61
CA ASN A 282 12.19 -7.48 2.59
C ASN A 282 12.18 -8.78 1.76
N GLY A 283 11.23 -9.68 1.99
CA GLY A 283 11.19 -11.01 1.37
C GLY A 283 10.67 -11.05 -0.06
N ASN A 284 9.92 -10.03 -0.49
CA ASN A 284 9.33 -9.96 -1.83
C ASN A 284 8.53 -11.23 -2.18
N ASP A 285 7.67 -11.64 -1.25
CA ASP A 285 6.90 -12.88 -1.28
C ASP A 285 5.39 -12.65 -1.23
N ARG A 286 4.95 -11.45 -1.64
CA ARG A 286 3.55 -11.15 -1.96
C ARG A 286 3.07 -11.99 -3.15
N TRP A 287 1.77 -12.10 -3.33
CA TRP A 287 1.23 -12.85 -4.48
C TRP A 287 1.63 -12.20 -5.82
N ALA A 288 1.76 -10.87 -5.88
CA ALA A 288 2.25 -10.17 -7.08
C ALA A 288 3.70 -10.55 -7.41
N ASN A 289 4.57 -10.71 -6.40
CA ASN A 289 5.95 -11.16 -6.61
C ASN A 289 6.02 -12.63 -7.05
N VAL A 290 5.12 -13.48 -6.53
CA VAL A 290 5.00 -14.87 -6.99
C VAL A 290 4.53 -14.90 -8.45
N MET A 291 3.52 -14.10 -8.80
CA MET A 291 3.02 -13.96 -10.16
C MET A 291 4.13 -13.51 -11.12
N SER A 292 4.90 -12.48 -10.74
CA SER A 292 6.10 -12.02 -11.46
C SER A 292 7.01 -13.20 -11.81
N ARG A 293 7.50 -13.94 -10.81
CA ARG A 293 8.44 -15.06 -11.04
C ARG A 293 7.86 -16.12 -11.98
N GLN A 294 6.58 -16.42 -11.86
CA GLN A 294 5.92 -17.38 -12.74
C GLN A 294 5.79 -16.86 -14.18
N LEU A 295 5.48 -15.58 -14.37
CA LEU A 295 5.39 -14.97 -15.69
C LEU A 295 6.75 -14.83 -16.35
N HIS A 296 7.80 -14.43 -15.63
CA HIS A 296 9.18 -14.41 -16.13
C HIS A 296 9.65 -15.81 -16.58
N ASN A 297 9.31 -16.86 -15.84
CA ASN A 297 9.60 -18.24 -16.26
C ASN A 297 8.92 -18.63 -17.59
N GLN A 298 7.81 -17.99 -17.93
CA GLN A 298 7.01 -18.32 -19.12
C GLN A 298 7.26 -17.38 -20.30
N LEU A 299 7.58 -16.11 -20.03
CA LEU A 299 7.65 -15.02 -21.01
C LEU A 299 9.04 -14.37 -21.11
N GLY A 300 9.97 -14.72 -20.22
CA GLY A 300 11.26 -14.03 -20.07
C GLY A 300 11.08 -12.55 -19.71
N ASP A 301 12.02 -11.71 -20.11
CA ASP A 301 12.02 -10.26 -19.82
C ASP A 301 10.97 -9.45 -20.62
N ARG A 302 9.96 -10.11 -21.19
CA ARG A 302 8.83 -9.48 -21.91
C ARG A 302 7.63 -9.22 -21.00
N VAL A 303 7.81 -9.26 -19.68
CA VAL A 303 6.76 -8.99 -18.71
C VAL A 303 7.30 -8.16 -17.56
N SER A 304 6.49 -7.23 -17.09
CA SER A 304 6.70 -6.50 -15.85
C SER A 304 5.46 -6.62 -14.99
N VAL A 305 5.63 -6.88 -13.70
CA VAL A 305 4.56 -6.89 -12.71
C VAL A 305 4.81 -5.80 -11.67
N VAL A 306 3.81 -4.95 -11.45
CA VAL A 306 3.83 -3.90 -10.42
C VAL A 306 2.65 -4.04 -9.47
N ASP A 307 2.78 -3.48 -8.27
CA ASP A 307 1.83 -3.66 -7.16
C ASP A 307 1.26 -2.30 -6.71
N GLU A 308 -0.06 -2.18 -6.78
CA GLU A 308 -0.85 -1.00 -6.44
C GLU A 308 -1.88 -1.36 -5.35
N GLY A 309 -1.47 -2.24 -4.43
CA GLY A 309 -2.17 -2.51 -3.18
C GLY A 309 -2.20 -1.32 -2.22
N ILE A 310 -3.28 -1.18 -1.47
CA ILE A 310 -3.35 -0.29 -0.29
C ILE A 310 -3.98 -1.06 0.86
N GLY A 311 -3.25 -1.18 1.97
CA GLY A 311 -3.77 -1.75 3.20
C GLY A 311 -5.12 -1.17 3.64
N GLY A 312 -6.18 -1.99 3.70
CA GLY A 312 -7.52 -1.57 4.14
C GLY A 312 -8.37 -0.81 3.10
N ASN A 313 -7.96 -0.78 1.83
CA ASN A 313 -8.69 -0.08 0.77
C ASN A 313 -10.01 -0.78 0.39
N GLY A 314 -10.96 0.01 -0.10
CA GLY A 314 -12.27 -0.46 -0.53
C GLY A 314 -12.57 -0.06 -1.97
N VAL A 315 -13.49 -0.78 -2.61
CA VAL A 315 -13.94 -0.51 -3.98
C VAL A 315 -14.69 0.82 -4.05
N VAL A 316 -15.59 1.05 -3.08
CA VAL A 316 -16.45 2.24 -3.01
C VAL A 316 -16.37 2.96 -1.67
N ALA A 317 -16.09 2.24 -0.58
CA ALA A 317 -15.98 2.83 0.74
C ALA A 317 -14.64 3.57 0.90
N GLN A 318 -14.70 4.83 1.30
CA GLN A 318 -13.50 5.59 1.67
C GLN A 318 -13.02 5.15 3.05
N LEU A 319 -12.03 4.26 3.06
CA LEU A 319 -11.44 3.67 4.25
C LEU A 319 -9.98 4.12 4.36
N ALA A 320 -9.03 3.22 4.17
CA ALA A 320 -7.63 3.59 4.02
C ALA A 320 -7.38 4.09 2.59
N GLY A 321 -7.09 5.39 2.46
CA GLY A 321 -6.94 6.06 1.17
C GLY A 321 -8.25 6.24 0.41
N GLN A 322 -8.14 6.80 -0.81
CA GLN A 322 -9.27 6.92 -1.73
C GLN A 322 -9.71 5.52 -2.20
N PRO A 323 -11.01 5.24 -2.38
CA PRO A 323 -11.48 3.94 -2.87
C PRO A 323 -11.05 3.68 -4.32
N ALA A 324 -11.08 2.42 -4.74
CA ALA A 324 -10.73 1.97 -6.10
C ALA A 324 -11.38 2.82 -7.20
N THR A 325 -12.67 3.11 -7.04
CA THR A 325 -13.48 3.95 -7.94
C THR A 325 -12.97 5.37 -8.13
N GLN A 326 -12.18 5.88 -7.18
CA GLN A 326 -11.57 7.21 -7.23
C GLN A 326 -10.08 7.15 -7.62
N ARG A 327 -9.37 6.09 -7.23
CA ARG A 327 -7.91 6.01 -7.44
C ARG A 327 -7.48 5.30 -8.72
N VAL A 328 -8.34 4.52 -9.39
CA VAL A 328 -7.96 3.76 -10.60
C VAL A 328 -7.28 4.60 -11.68
N ASN A 329 -7.71 5.86 -11.86
CA ASN A 329 -7.07 6.75 -12.83
C ASN A 329 -5.61 7.04 -12.46
N ARG A 330 -5.35 7.33 -11.18
CA ARG A 330 -4.02 7.65 -10.66
C ARG A 330 -3.15 6.40 -10.57
N ASP A 331 -3.65 5.33 -9.97
CA ASP A 331 -2.83 4.20 -9.56
C ASP A 331 -2.70 3.12 -10.65
N VAL A 332 -3.54 3.13 -11.67
CA VAL A 332 -3.49 2.10 -12.72
C VAL A 332 -3.39 2.72 -14.11
N ILE A 333 -4.35 3.56 -14.48
CA ILE A 333 -4.41 4.12 -15.85
C ILE A 333 -3.20 5.03 -16.11
N SER A 334 -2.73 5.79 -15.12
CA SER A 334 -1.60 6.70 -15.32
C SER A 334 -0.23 6.01 -15.38
N LEU A 335 -0.13 4.73 -15.01
CA LEU A 335 1.13 3.99 -15.07
C LEU A 335 1.58 3.75 -16.52
N SER A 336 2.89 3.72 -16.72
CA SER A 336 3.49 3.59 -18.03
C SER A 336 3.33 2.19 -18.62
N GLY A 337 2.75 2.14 -19.82
CA GLY A 337 2.74 0.94 -20.65
C GLY A 337 1.81 -0.18 -20.17
N VAL A 338 0.92 0.07 -19.21
CA VAL A 338 -0.03 -0.91 -18.65
C VAL A 338 -0.85 -1.57 -19.74
N ASN A 339 -0.95 -2.90 -19.67
CA ASN A 339 -1.75 -3.72 -20.57
C ASN A 339 -2.89 -4.41 -19.82
N LEU A 340 -2.62 -4.85 -18.59
CA LEU A 340 -3.47 -5.78 -17.86
C LEU A 340 -3.49 -5.46 -16.37
N VAL A 341 -4.64 -5.66 -15.74
CA VAL A 341 -4.81 -5.58 -14.29
C VAL A 341 -5.31 -6.92 -13.76
N VAL A 342 -4.69 -7.43 -12.71
CA VAL A 342 -5.26 -8.48 -11.85
C VAL A 342 -5.82 -7.77 -10.61
N TRP A 343 -7.14 -7.69 -10.50
CA TRP A 343 -7.82 -6.90 -9.48
C TRP A 343 -8.51 -7.78 -8.44
N MET A 344 -8.12 -7.63 -7.17
CA MET A 344 -8.76 -8.25 -6.02
C MET A 344 -9.04 -7.20 -4.95
N GLU A 345 -10.31 -6.89 -4.71
CA GLU A 345 -10.71 -5.89 -3.71
C GLU A 345 -12.19 -5.98 -3.37
N GLY A 346 -12.59 -5.58 -2.16
CA GLY A 346 -13.99 -5.54 -1.72
C GLY A 346 -14.20 -6.15 -0.34
N ILE A 347 -13.17 -6.80 0.23
CA ILE A 347 -13.27 -7.43 1.54
C ILE A 347 -13.47 -6.39 2.65
N ASN A 348 -12.86 -5.20 2.50
CA ASN A 348 -12.99 -4.10 3.46
C ASN A 348 -14.34 -3.36 3.32
N ASP A 349 -14.93 -3.28 2.12
CA ASP A 349 -16.29 -2.77 1.96
C ASP A 349 -17.30 -3.64 2.73
N LEU A 350 -17.12 -4.97 2.69
CA LEU A 350 -17.95 -5.91 3.43
C LEU A 350 -17.66 -5.91 4.93
N GLY A 351 -16.39 -6.02 5.31
CA GLY A 351 -15.98 -6.23 6.70
C GLY A 351 -15.80 -4.93 7.49
N ASN A 352 -15.18 -3.89 6.95
CA ASN A 352 -15.01 -2.63 7.68
C ASN A 352 -16.22 -1.70 7.50
N ALA A 353 -16.58 -1.43 6.24
CA ALA A 353 -17.69 -0.51 5.93
C ALA A 353 -19.08 -1.15 6.11
N GLN A 354 -19.15 -2.46 6.36
CA GLN A 354 -20.38 -3.21 6.59
C GLN A 354 -21.41 -3.04 5.46
N LEU A 355 -20.93 -2.90 4.22
CA LEU A 355 -21.77 -2.80 3.03
C LEU A 355 -22.28 -4.16 2.59
N THR A 356 -23.38 -4.14 1.83
CA THR A 356 -23.86 -5.31 1.09
C THR A 356 -23.27 -5.33 -0.33
N PRO A 357 -23.35 -6.46 -1.06
CA PRO A 357 -22.75 -6.58 -2.40
C PRO A 357 -23.16 -5.56 -3.48
N PRO A 358 -24.43 -5.08 -3.59
CA PRO A 358 -24.86 -4.24 -4.71
C PRO A 358 -24.01 -2.98 -4.99
N PRO A 359 -23.68 -2.11 -4.01
CA PRO A 359 -22.81 -0.95 -4.25
C PRO A 359 -21.39 -1.35 -4.70
N ILE A 360 -20.86 -2.45 -4.19
CA ILE A 360 -19.52 -2.96 -4.55
C ILE A 360 -19.52 -3.44 -6.00
N ILE A 361 -20.56 -4.17 -6.41
CA ILE A 361 -20.75 -4.62 -7.81
C ILE A 361 -20.86 -3.42 -8.75
N ALA A 362 -21.56 -2.34 -8.35
CA ALA A 362 -21.60 -1.11 -9.13
C ALA A 362 -20.22 -0.46 -9.26
N GLY A 363 -19.43 -0.46 -8.18
CA GLY A 363 -18.03 -0.02 -8.19
C GLY A 363 -17.14 -0.84 -9.13
N TYR A 364 -17.26 -2.17 -9.13
CA TYR A 364 -16.57 -3.02 -10.11
C TYR A 364 -16.88 -2.61 -11.55
N ARG A 365 -18.17 -2.36 -11.86
CA ARG A 365 -18.58 -1.92 -13.20
C ARG A 365 -17.96 -0.58 -13.58
N GLN A 366 -17.93 0.38 -12.66
CA GLN A 366 -17.34 1.70 -12.89
C GLN A 366 -15.84 1.59 -13.21
N VAL A 367 -15.08 0.86 -12.38
CA VAL A 367 -13.63 0.70 -12.56
C VAL A 367 -13.31 -0.06 -13.84
N VAL A 368 -13.99 -1.18 -14.12
CA VAL A 368 -13.79 -1.94 -15.36
C VAL A 368 -14.13 -1.11 -16.60
N ALA A 369 -15.17 -0.27 -16.55
CA ALA A 369 -15.48 0.64 -17.64
C ALA A 369 -14.37 1.67 -17.88
N ALA A 370 -13.78 2.22 -16.82
CA ALA A 370 -12.65 3.15 -16.93
C ALA A 370 -11.40 2.48 -17.52
N LEU A 371 -11.07 1.26 -17.07
CA LEU A 371 -9.94 0.47 -17.58
C LEU A 371 -10.12 0.10 -19.05
N ARG A 372 -11.31 -0.36 -19.45
CA ARG A 372 -11.62 -0.67 -20.85
C ARG A 372 -11.54 0.55 -21.75
N LYS A 373 -12.02 1.70 -21.30
CA LYS A 373 -11.88 2.97 -22.05
C LYS A 373 -10.40 3.35 -22.26
N ALA A 374 -9.53 2.91 -21.36
CA ALA A 374 -8.09 3.10 -21.46
C ALA A 374 -7.36 1.95 -22.18
N ASP A 375 -8.08 1.00 -22.78
CA ASP A 375 -7.55 -0.20 -23.45
C ASP A 375 -6.73 -1.11 -22.54
N ILE A 376 -7.15 -1.22 -21.27
CA ILE A 376 -6.54 -2.08 -20.26
C ILE A 376 -7.47 -3.27 -19.98
N ALA A 377 -6.97 -4.48 -20.20
CA ALA A 377 -7.69 -5.70 -19.88
C ALA A 377 -7.73 -5.95 -18.36
N VAL A 378 -8.79 -6.62 -17.89
CA VAL A 378 -9.00 -6.84 -16.45
C VAL A 378 -9.28 -8.30 -16.15
N ILE A 379 -8.48 -8.87 -15.25
CA ILE A 379 -8.72 -10.15 -14.60
C ILE A 379 -9.33 -9.86 -13.22
N GLY A 380 -10.57 -10.28 -13.02
CA GLY A 380 -11.23 -10.20 -11.72
C GLY A 380 -10.81 -11.37 -10.85
N ALA A 381 -10.23 -11.09 -9.69
CA ALA A 381 -9.83 -12.11 -8.72
C ALA A 381 -10.82 -12.16 -7.55
N THR A 382 -11.27 -13.36 -7.20
CA THR A 382 -12.18 -13.61 -6.06
C THR A 382 -11.54 -13.22 -4.74
N LEU A 383 -12.34 -12.93 -3.72
CA LEU A 383 -11.85 -12.55 -2.40
C LEU A 383 -11.43 -13.77 -1.58
N THR A 384 -10.32 -13.68 -0.85
CA THR A 384 -9.91 -14.73 0.11
C THR A 384 -11.00 -14.96 1.16
N PRO A 385 -11.12 -16.17 1.73
CA PRO A 385 -12.11 -16.43 2.77
C PRO A 385 -11.83 -15.54 3.98
N SER A 386 -12.89 -14.95 4.53
CA SER A 386 -12.86 -14.15 5.76
C SER A 386 -13.75 -14.75 6.84
N PHE A 387 -14.09 -16.03 6.73
CA PHE A 387 -14.92 -16.75 7.69
C PHE A 387 -14.06 -17.32 8.82
N VAL A 388 -14.56 -17.22 10.04
CA VAL A 388 -13.97 -17.84 11.23
C VAL A 388 -15.01 -18.75 11.87
N PRO A 389 -14.68 -19.99 12.31
CA PRO A 389 -15.69 -20.96 12.78
C PRO A 389 -16.52 -20.49 13.99
N ASN A 390 -15.95 -19.61 14.83
CA ASN A 390 -16.63 -19.01 15.98
C ASN A 390 -17.29 -17.66 15.65
N GLY A 391 -17.34 -17.28 14.38
CA GLY A 391 -18.06 -16.11 13.86
C GLY A 391 -17.36 -14.76 14.03
N GLN A 392 -16.17 -14.71 14.64
CA GLN A 392 -15.40 -13.48 14.84
C GLN A 392 -13.90 -13.77 14.77
N VAL A 393 -13.14 -12.84 14.18
CA VAL A 393 -11.67 -12.86 14.27
C VAL A 393 -11.26 -12.85 15.75
N PRO A 394 -10.32 -13.71 16.19
CA PRO A 394 -9.92 -13.77 17.58
C PRO A 394 -9.46 -12.42 18.15
N ALA A 395 -9.86 -12.08 19.37
CA ALA A 395 -9.49 -10.81 20.02
C ALA A 395 -7.98 -10.69 20.31
N ASN A 396 -7.25 -11.82 20.28
CA ASN A 396 -5.79 -11.89 20.37
C ASN A 396 -5.12 -12.06 19.00
N SER A 397 -5.84 -11.82 17.90
CA SER A 397 -5.26 -11.81 16.55
C SER A 397 -4.35 -10.60 16.33
N PRO A 398 -3.41 -10.68 15.38
CA PRO A 398 -2.66 -9.53 14.92
C PRO A 398 -3.55 -8.36 14.47
N LEU A 399 -4.67 -8.65 13.79
CA LEU A 399 -5.64 -7.64 13.36
C LEU A 399 -6.27 -6.90 14.56
N ALA A 400 -6.63 -7.63 15.62
CA ALA A 400 -7.16 -7.03 16.84
C ALA A 400 -6.10 -6.22 17.60
N ALA A 401 -4.84 -6.63 17.55
CA ALA A 401 -3.74 -5.87 18.13
C ALA A 401 -3.48 -4.56 17.36
N ALA A 402 -3.54 -4.60 16.03
CA ALA A 402 -3.25 -3.44 15.18
C ALA A 402 -4.41 -2.43 15.12
N ALA A 403 -5.66 -2.91 15.03
CA ALA A 403 -6.83 -2.06 14.77
C ALA A 403 -7.89 -2.09 15.88
N GLY A 404 -7.67 -2.89 16.93
CA GLY A 404 -8.59 -3.06 18.06
C GLY A 404 -9.59 -4.22 17.87
N ALA A 405 -10.00 -4.82 18.98
CA ALA A 405 -10.89 -6.00 18.97
C ALA A 405 -12.25 -5.73 18.29
N ALA A 406 -12.81 -4.53 18.44
CA ALA A 406 -14.07 -4.16 17.79
C ALA A 406 -13.96 -4.11 16.27
N PHE A 407 -12.80 -3.65 15.76
CA PHE A 407 -12.51 -3.65 14.32
C PHE A 407 -12.33 -5.09 13.83
N ALA A 408 -11.53 -5.91 14.50
CA ALA A 408 -11.34 -7.30 14.09
C ALA A 408 -12.67 -8.09 14.07
N ALA A 409 -13.58 -7.82 15.02
CA ALA A 409 -14.88 -8.47 15.10
C ALA A 409 -15.87 -8.07 13.98
N SER A 410 -15.54 -7.06 13.15
CA SER A 410 -16.35 -6.71 11.97
C SER A 410 -16.14 -7.68 10.79
N TYR A 411 -15.10 -8.51 10.87
CA TYR A 411 -14.81 -9.63 9.97
C TYR A 411 -15.14 -10.98 10.65
N GLY A 412 -15.03 -12.09 9.91
CA GLY A 412 -15.19 -13.44 10.48
C GLY A 412 -16.60 -14.01 10.43
N SER A 413 -17.63 -13.16 10.29
CA SER A 413 -19.02 -13.61 10.42
C SER A 413 -19.54 -14.39 9.20
N ALA A 414 -20.46 -15.32 9.44
CA ALA A 414 -21.14 -16.06 8.37
C ALA A 414 -21.90 -15.14 7.40
N GLN A 415 -22.38 -14.00 7.87
CA GLN A 415 -23.05 -13.01 7.04
C GLN A 415 -22.07 -12.34 6.06
N VAL A 416 -20.93 -11.87 6.57
CA VAL A 416 -19.88 -11.24 5.75
C VAL A 416 -19.35 -12.24 4.72
N ASP A 417 -19.12 -13.50 5.11
CA ASP A 417 -18.70 -14.54 4.16
C ASP A 417 -19.80 -14.87 3.12
N GLY A 418 -21.09 -14.83 3.51
CA GLY A 418 -22.20 -14.96 2.57
C GLY A 418 -22.21 -13.86 1.50
N TYR A 419 -21.92 -12.62 1.88
CA TYR A 419 -21.77 -11.51 0.95
C TYR A 419 -20.51 -11.65 0.09
N ARG A 420 -19.39 -12.10 0.67
CA ARG A 420 -18.16 -12.41 -0.08
C ARG A 420 -18.41 -13.46 -1.16
N LYS A 421 -19.08 -14.58 -0.84
CA LYS A 421 -19.49 -15.61 -1.82
C LYS A 421 -20.38 -15.05 -2.93
N THR A 422 -21.21 -14.05 -2.61
CA THR A 422 -22.05 -13.37 -3.62
C THR A 422 -21.18 -12.56 -4.59
N LEU A 423 -20.17 -11.84 -4.08
CA LEU A 423 -19.21 -11.13 -4.91
C LEU A 423 -18.37 -12.08 -5.76
N ASP A 424 -17.85 -13.17 -5.18
CA ASP A 424 -17.08 -14.16 -5.93
C ASP A 424 -17.87 -14.80 -7.06
N LYS A 425 -19.13 -15.17 -6.79
CA LYS A 425 -20.03 -15.67 -7.84
C LYS A 425 -20.18 -14.64 -8.95
N PHE A 426 -20.37 -13.36 -8.60
CA PHE A 426 -20.43 -12.29 -9.59
C PHE A 426 -19.12 -12.15 -10.37
N ILE A 427 -17.96 -12.24 -9.72
CA ILE A 427 -16.65 -12.17 -10.37
C ILE A 427 -16.48 -13.31 -11.37
N LEU A 428 -16.74 -14.55 -10.94
CA LEU A 428 -16.53 -15.76 -11.73
C LEU A 428 -17.51 -15.92 -12.89
N SER A 429 -18.78 -15.51 -12.72
CA SER A 429 -19.86 -15.84 -13.65
C SER A 429 -20.63 -14.64 -14.22
N GLY A 430 -20.34 -13.42 -13.74
CA GLY A 430 -21.07 -12.21 -14.13
C GLY A 430 -20.68 -11.63 -15.49
N GLY A 431 -19.63 -12.16 -16.14
CA GLY A 431 -19.18 -11.72 -17.47
C GLY A 431 -18.62 -10.30 -17.51
N LEU A 432 -18.28 -9.70 -16.36
CA LEU A 432 -17.76 -8.34 -16.29
C LEU A 432 -16.28 -8.27 -16.72
N PHE A 433 -15.48 -9.28 -16.41
CA PHE A 433 -14.02 -9.27 -16.59
C PHE A 433 -13.59 -9.98 -17.88
N ASN A 434 -12.37 -9.71 -18.37
CA ASN A 434 -11.81 -10.40 -19.53
C ASN A 434 -11.46 -11.87 -19.21
N ALA A 435 -10.97 -12.11 -18.00
CA ALA A 435 -10.82 -13.43 -17.41
C ALA A 435 -10.95 -13.32 -15.88
N THR A 436 -10.85 -14.44 -15.18
CA THR A 436 -10.96 -14.49 -13.73
C THR A 436 -9.83 -15.30 -13.10
N SER A 437 -9.54 -15.02 -11.84
CA SER A 437 -8.60 -15.79 -11.02
C SER A 437 -9.28 -16.19 -9.71
N ASP A 438 -9.49 -17.49 -9.51
CA ASP A 438 -10.22 -18.01 -8.34
C ASP A 438 -9.27 -18.18 -7.14
N PHE A 439 -8.89 -17.06 -6.53
CA PHE A 439 -8.11 -17.02 -5.30
C PHE A 439 -8.83 -17.70 -4.13
N ALA A 440 -10.16 -17.63 -4.07
CA ALA A 440 -10.95 -18.26 -3.03
C ALA A 440 -10.78 -19.78 -3.08
N ALA A 441 -10.86 -20.39 -4.27
CA ALA A 441 -10.68 -21.83 -4.44
C ALA A 441 -9.30 -22.32 -3.99
N VAL A 442 -8.23 -21.54 -4.22
CA VAL A 442 -6.87 -21.96 -3.84
C VAL A 442 -6.50 -21.63 -2.40
N THR A 443 -7.32 -20.87 -1.68
CA THR A 443 -7.05 -20.46 -0.29
C THR A 443 -8.04 -21.01 0.74
N THR A 444 -9.23 -21.44 0.31
CA THR A 444 -10.31 -21.91 1.20
C THR A 444 -10.19 -23.40 1.49
N ASP A 445 -10.19 -23.75 2.78
CA ASP A 445 -10.37 -25.12 3.22
C ASP A 445 -11.83 -25.55 3.00
N PRO A 446 -12.11 -26.54 2.13
CA PRO A 446 -13.47 -26.94 1.83
C PRO A 446 -14.20 -27.60 3.02
N SER A 447 -13.46 -28.08 4.03
CA SER A 447 -14.05 -28.71 5.22
C SER A 447 -14.58 -27.71 6.24
N THR A 448 -13.99 -26.51 6.30
CA THR A 448 -14.33 -25.49 7.31
C THR A 448 -14.89 -24.20 6.69
N GLY A 449 -14.60 -23.93 5.42
CA GLY A 449 -14.87 -22.65 4.76
C GLY A 449 -13.93 -21.51 5.17
N THR A 450 -12.92 -21.78 5.99
CA THR A 450 -11.91 -20.80 6.43
C THR A 450 -10.72 -20.79 5.47
N LEU A 451 -9.72 -19.94 5.71
CA LEU A 451 -8.38 -20.17 5.16
C LEU A 451 -7.90 -21.58 5.54
N TYR A 452 -7.15 -22.23 4.62
CA TYR A 452 -6.41 -23.44 4.97
C TYR A 452 -5.55 -23.21 6.22
N PRO A 453 -5.47 -24.18 7.15
CA PRO A 453 -4.70 -24.03 8.38
C PRO A 453 -3.24 -23.61 8.13
N GLN A 454 -2.59 -24.14 7.09
CA GLN A 454 -1.22 -23.79 6.72
C GLN A 454 -1.07 -22.40 6.08
N PHE A 455 -2.16 -21.73 5.70
CA PHE A 455 -2.16 -20.37 5.15
C PHE A 455 -2.51 -19.31 6.19
N VAL A 456 -2.95 -19.71 7.39
CA VAL A 456 -3.17 -18.80 8.50
C VAL A 456 -1.80 -18.27 9.01
N PRO A 457 -1.64 -16.96 9.22
CA PRO A 457 -0.39 -16.37 9.72
C PRO A 457 -0.26 -16.58 11.24
N ASN A 458 -0.04 -17.83 11.65
CA ASN A 458 0.05 -18.27 13.05
C ASN A 458 1.45 -18.78 13.44
N SER A 459 2.46 -18.58 12.58
CA SER A 459 3.82 -19.11 12.77
C SER A 459 4.51 -18.61 14.04
N GLU A 460 3.98 -17.59 14.70
CA GLU A 460 4.45 -17.05 15.98
C GLU A 460 3.56 -17.41 17.18
N GLY A 461 2.66 -18.38 17.03
CA GLY A 461 1.76 -18.81 18.12
C GLY A 461 0.55 -17.89 18.34
N SER A 462 0.32 -16.92 17.45
CA SER A 462 -0.93 -16.17 17.42
C SER A 462 -2.07 -17.03 16.87
N ALA A 463 -3.33 -16.65 17.12
CA ALA A 463 -4.46 -17.32 16.50
C ALA A 463 -4.55 -17.08 14.97
N GLY A 464 -3.68 -16.23 14.40
CA GLY A 464 -3.87 -15.61 13.09
C GLY A 464 -5.07 -14.66 13.07
N ASP A 465 -5.35 -14.05 11.92
CA ASP A 465 -6.54 -13.22 11.72
C ASP A 465 -7.59 -13.83 10.78
N TYR A 466 -7.26 -14.96 10.13
CA TYR A 466 -8.11 -15.68 9.17
C TYR A 466 -8.63 -14.79 8.01
N LEU A 467 -7.94 -13.68 7.74
CA LEU A 467 -8.28 -12.73 6.69
C LEU A 467 -7.15 -12.68 5.65
N HIS A 468 -5.93 -12.45 6.14
CA HIS A 468 -4.76 -12.31 5.30
C HIS A 468 -4.00 -13.64 5.23
N PRO A 469 -3.74 -14.18 4.03
CA PRO A 469 -2.89 -15.36 3.88
C PRO A 469 -1.43 -15.05 4.23
N ASN A 470 -0.72 -16.03 4.76
CA ASN A 470 0.74 -15.98 4.91
C ASN A 470 1.45 -16.22 3.56
N ARG A 471 2.78 -16.25 3.57
CA ARG A 471 3.62 -16.56 2.39
C ARG A 471 3.17 -17.79 1.58
N ALA A 472 2.78 -18.88 2.23
CA ALA A 472 2.35 -20.09 1.53
C ALA A 472 1.00 -19.88 0.81
N GLY A 473 0.09 -19.13 1.42
CA GLY A 473 -1.15 -18.69 0.77
C GLY A 473 -0.90 -17.74 -0.39
N TYR A 474 0.01 -16.76 -0.23
CA TYR A 474 0.43 -15.88 -1.33
C TYR A 474 1.09 -16.64 -2.49
N GLN A 475 1.81 -17.72 -2.20
CA GLN A 475 2.33 -18.61 -3.24
C GLN A 475 1.20 -19.25 -4.05
N ALA A 476 0.15 -19.78 -3.39
CA ALA A 476 -1.00 -20.35 -4.08
C ALA A 476 -1.73 -19.30 -4.95
N MET A 477 -1.96 -18.11 -4.40
CA MET A 477 -2.60 -17.00 -5.12
C MET A 477 -1.79 -16.54 -6.33
N GLY A 478 -0.48 -16.34 -6.19
CA GLY A 478 0.34 -15.85 -7.29
C GLY A 478 0.48 -16.85 -8.44
N VAL A 479 0.48 -18.16 -8.15
CA VAL A 479 0.41 -19.19 -9.20
C VAL A 479 -0.92 -19.14 -9.93
N ALA A 480 -2.04 -19.01 -9.21
CA ALA A 480 -3.36 -18.85 -9.83
C ALA A 480 -3.42 -17.60 -10.73
N ALA A 481 -2.89 -16.47 -10.25
CA ALA A 481 -2.85 -15.22 -11.01
C ALA A 481 -2.03 -15.36 -12.31
N ALA A 482 -0.83 -15.93 -12.25
CA ALA A 482 0.01 -16.14 -13.44
C ALA A 482 -0.65 -17.08 -14.46
N ASN A 483 -1.35 -18.13 -13.99
CA ASN A 483 -2.11 -19.02 -14.86
C ASN A 483 -3.27 -18.28 -15.55
N SER A 484 -3.98 -17.41 -14.84
CA SER A 484 -5.05 -16.59 -15.44
C SER A 484 -4.52 -15.59 -16.46
N VAL A 485 -3.38 -14.93 -16.18
CA VAL A 485 -2.71 -14.02 -17.11
C VAL A 485 -2.32 -14.77 -18.39
N THR A 486 -1.60 -15.88 -18.27
CA THR A 486 -1.14 -16.64 -19.44
C THR A 486 -2.27 -17.35 -20.19
N GLY A 487 -3.32 -17.77 -19.48
CA GLY A 487 -4.57 -18.25 -20.07
C GLY A 487 -5.26 -17.17 -20.92
N LEU A 488 -5.32 -15.93 -20.43
CA LEU A 488 -5.88 -14.81 -21.18
C LEU A 488 -5.08 -14.54 -22.47
N LEU A 489 -3.75 -14.48 -22.39
CA LEU A 489 -2.88 -14.24 -23.55
C LEU A 489 -3.03 -15.32 -24.64
N ARG A 490 -3.16 -16.59 -24.24
CA ARG A 490 -3.36 -17.71 -25.19
C ARG A 490 -4.69 -17.64 -25.95
N ASN A 491 -5.69 -16.98 -25.38
CA ASN A 491 -7.01 -16.82 -25.97
C ASN A 491 -7.09 -15.63 -26.96
N GLY A 492 -5.97 -14.94 -27.23
CA GLY A 492 -5.88 -13.90 -28.26
C GLY A 492 -6.38 -12.52 -27.83
N HIS A 493 -6.32 -12.22 -26.52
CA HIS A 493 -6.67 -10.93 -25.94
C HIS A 493 -5.45 -10.06 -25.63
#